data_AF-A0A520I4A4-F1
#
_entry.id   AF-A0A520I4A4-F1
#
_cell.length_a   1.000
_cell.length_b   1.000
_cell.length_c   1.000
_cell.angle_alpha   90.00
_cell.angle_beta   90.00
_cell.angle_gamma   90.00
#
_symmetry.space_group_name_H-M   'P 1'
#
loop_
_entity.id
_entity.type
_entity.pdbx_description
1 polymer ?
#
loop_
_entity_poly.entity_id
_entity_poly.type
_entity_poly.pdbx_seq_one_letter_code
_entity_poly.pdbx_strand_id
1 'polypeptide(L)'
;FDLITEVGKGVRGADCVHHIRNQFGQECGKIIYESKRTKDFSMEWIEKLKKDMRSTGVDVAVIVTQCYPKGMDCFGEKDGVWICSFDEVKAVSYILRDGIVKLFSAAKTQENRGDKMHMLYDYLTSTEFSEQWKAIREGFMSMKLSIQRERDAMEKMWKAREKQLEKVMLNAAHIRGSIEGIAGTDTIQLSLTDDDETLLID
;
A
#
# COMPACT_ATOMS: atom_id res chain seq x y z
N PHE A 1 10.22 -9.19 -16.12
CA PHE A 1 9.94 -9.31 -14.67
C PHE A 1 11.12 -8.73 -13.91
N ASP A 2 10.86 -7.94 -12.88
CA ASP A 2 11.91 -7.36 -12.02
C ASP A 2 12.46 -8.41 -11.05
N LEU A 3 13.59 -8.11 -10.42
CA LEU A 3 14.24 -8.98 -9.43
C LEU A 3 14.39 -8.24 -8.10
N ILE A 4 14.09 -8.89 -6.98
CA ILE A 4 14.35 -8.35 -5.64
C ILE A 4 15.39 -9.22 -4.96
N THR A 5 16.45 -8.60 -4.45
CA THR A 5 17.54 -9.28 -3.73
C THR A 5 17.70 -8.67 -2.34
N GLU A 6 17.80 -9.50 -1.32
CA GLU A 6 18.17 -9.04 0.03
C GLU A 6 19.61 -8.51 0.03
N VAL A 7 19.88 -7.48 0.83
CA VAL A 7 21.26 -7.09 1.16
C VAL A 7 21.76 -8.07 2.22
N GLY A 8 22.86 -8.78 1.95
CA GLY A 8 23.25 -9.99 2.68
C GLY A 8 23.30 -9.87 4.21
N LYS A 9 22.80 -10.90 4.91
CA LYS A 9 22.82 -11.01 6.38
C LYS A 9 24.24 -10.87 6.93
N GLY A 10 24.43 -9.95 7.88
CA GLY A 10 25.73 -9.68 8.51
C GLY A 10 26.43 -8.42 8.00
N VAL A 11 25.95 -7.82 6.91
CA VAL A 11 26.35 -6.47 6.48
C VAL A 11 25.32 -5.48 7.03
N ARG A 12 25.77 -4.44 7.76
CA ARG A 12 24.89 -3.31 8.11
C ARG A 12 24.51 -2.59 6.80
N GLY A 13 23.32 -2.83 6.28
CA GLY A 13 22.83 -2.23 5.04
C GLY A 13 21.30 -2.16 5.00
N ALA A 14 20.77 -1.67 3.88
CA ALA A 14 19.34 -1.62 3.60
C ALA A 14 18.69 -3.03 3.56
N ASP A 15 17.37 -3.11 3.51
CA ASP A 15 16.67 -4.40 3.57
C ASP A 15 16.78 -5.16 2.24
N CYS A 16 16.52 -4.47 1.12
CA CYS A 16 16.56 -5.09 -0.20
C CYS A 16 16.90 -4.12 -1.32
N VAL A 17 17.31 -4.69 -2.45
CA VAL A 17 17.51 -4.00 -3.73
C VAL A 17 16.56 -4.59 -4.75
N HIS A 18 15.82 -3.71 -5.41
CA HIS A 18 14.90 -4.00 -6.50
C HIS A 18 15.56 -3.63 -7.82
N HIS A 19 15.91 -4.65 -8.61
CA HIS A 19 16.48 -4.52 -9.94
C HIS A 19 15.35 -4.42 -10.96
N ILE A 20 15.20 -3.22 -11.54
CA ILE A 20 14.16 -2.89 -12.48
C ILE A 20 14.52 -3.41 -13.86
N ARG A 21 13.60 -4.17 -14.48
CA ARG A 21 13.79 -4.71 -15.84
C ARG A 21 12.66 -4.30 -16.76
N ASN A 22 12.98 -3.95 -18.00
CA ASN A 22 11.95 -3.71 -19.01
C ASN A 22 11.31 -5.02 -19.51
N GLN A 23 10.35 -4.88 -20.44
CA GLN A 23 9.66 -6.02 -21.05
C GLN A 23 10.58 -6.97 -21.83
N PHE A 24 11.75 -6.50 -22.24
CA PHE A 24 12.77 -7.29 -22.94
C PHE A 24 13.77 -7.95 -21.97
N GLY A 25 13.57 -7.80 -20.65
CA GLY A 25 14.46 -8.34 -19.62
C GLY A 25 15.76 -7.57 -19.42
N GLN A 26 15.93 -6.41 -20.08
CA GLN A 26 17.11 -5.56 -19.89
C GLN A 26 17.00 -4.84 -18.55
N GLU A 27 18.11 -4.80 -17.81
CA GLU A 27 18.20 -4.05 -16.56
C GLU A 27 18.21 -2.54 -16.85
N CYS A 28 17.25 -1.83 -16.27
CA CYS A 28 17.04 -0.39 -16.49
C CYS A 28 17.54 0.48 -15.34
N GLY A 29 17.65 -0.09 -14.14
CA GLY A 29 18.10 0.59 -12.93
C GLY A 29 17.79 -0.22 -11.67
N LYS A 30 18.12 0.34 -10.50
CA LYS A 30 17.98 -0.29 -9.20
C LYS A 30 17.39 0.68 -8.19
N ILE A 31 16.57 0.15 -7.28
CA ILE A 31 16.03 0.88 -6.13
C ILE A 31 16.46 0.14 -4.86
N ILE A 32 17.01 0.86 -3.87
CA ILE A 32 17.36 0.31 -2.55
C ILE A 32 16.29 0.74 -1.54
N TYR A 33 15.82 -0.22 -0.75
CA TYR A 33 14.77 -0.01 0.24
C TYR A 33 15.29 -0.29 1.64
N GLU A 34 15.02 0.63 2.57
CA GLU A 34 15.23 0.42 4.00
C GLU A 34 13.93 0.75 4.75
N SER A 35 13.48 -0.18 5.59
CA SER A 35 12.30 -0.03 6.41
C SER A 35 12.64 0.43 7.84
N LYS A 36 11.80 1.31 8.39
CA LYS A 36 11.94 1.88 9.74
C LYS A 36 10.61 1.84 10.49
N ARG A 37 10.58 1.02 11.54
CA ARG A 37 9.43 0.84 12.43
C ARG A 37 9.68 1.46 13.81
N THR A 38 10.22 2.67 13.86
CA THR A 38 10.49 3.40 15.10
C THR A 38 9.53 4.57 15.27
N LYS A 39 9.35 5.04 16.51
CA LYS A 39 8.39 6.12 16.83
C LYS A 39 8.82 7.48 16.29
N ASP A 40 10.12 7.74 16.26
CA ASP A 40 10.70 8.97 15.79
C ASP A 40 11.53 8.72 14.54
N PHE A 41 11.49 9.67 13.59
CA PHE A 41 12.33 9.64 12.39
C PHE A 41 13.71 10.24 12.67
N SER A 42 14.78 9.49 12.41
CA SER A 42 16.15 10.03 12.49
C SER A 42 16.66 10.46 11.12
N MET A 43 17.16 11.69 11.03
CA MET A 43 17.81 12.21 9.81
C MET A 43 19.07 11.42 9.44
N GLU A 44 19.71 10.74 10.40
CA GLU A 44 20.88 9.89 10.13
C GLU A 44 20.55 8.71 9.20
N TRP A 45 19.29 8.29 9.10
CA TRP A 45 18.92 7.22 8.19
C TRP A 45 19.02 7.63 6.73
N ILE A 46 18.74 8.90 6.42
CA ILE A 46 18.92 9.46 5.08
C ILE A 46 20.40 9.40 4.71
N GLU A 47 21.27 9.89 5.60
CA GLU A 47 22.72 9.91 5.37
C GLU A 47 23.31 8.50 5.26
N LYS A 48 22.86 7.56 6.11
CA LYS A 48 23.22 6.15 6.01
C LYS A 48 22.79 5.57 4.66
N LEU A 49 21.52 5.74 4.27
CA LEU A 49 21.00 5.13 3.06
C LEU A 49 21.64 5.71 1.79
N LYS A 50 21.98 7.00 1.78
CA LYS A 50 22.77 7.61 0.70
C LYS A 50 24.17 7.02 0.59
N LYS A 51 24.80 6.69 1.73
CA LYS A 51 26.09 5.99 1.73
C LYS A 51 25.95 4.58 1.17
N ASP A 52 24.90 3.86 1.55
CA ASP A 52 24.60 2.52 1.06
C ASP A 52 24.28 2.53 -0.44
N MET A 53 23.53 3.53 -0.92
CA MET A 53 23.24 3.75 -2.34
C MET A 53 24.53 3.94 -3.16
N ARG A 54 25.47 4.76 -2.67
CA ARG A 54 26.77 4.98 -3.33
C ARG A 54 27.65 3.74 -3.32
N SER A 55 27.71 3.00 -2.21
CA SER A 55 28.57 1.81 -2.10
C SER A 55 28.05 0.64 -2.94
N THR A 56 26.74 0.54 -3.14
CA THR A 56 26.09 -0.52 -3.91
C THR A 56 25.83 -0.16 -5.37
N GLY A 57 26.07 1.09 -5.77
CA GLY A 57 25.84 1.56 -7.14
C GLY A 57 24.37 1.49 -7.54
N VAL A 58 23.48 1.88 -6.62
CA VAL A 58 22.03 1.90 -6.81
C VAL A 58 21.57 3.29 -7.24
N ASP A 59 20.54 3.37 -8.08
CA ASP A 59 20.09 4.64 -8.70
C ASP A 59 19.14 5.44 -7.80
N VAL A 60 18.28 4.76 -7.03
CA VAL A 60 17.24 5.42 -6.20
C VAL A 60 17.19 4.80 -4.81
N ALA A 61 17.07 5.64 -3.78
CA ALA A 61 16.93 5.22 -2.37
C ALA A 61 15.53 5.52 -1.83
N VAL A 62 14.94 4.54 -1.14
CA VAL A 62 13.61 4.64 -0.52
C VAL A 62 13.67 4.22 0.95
N ILE A 63 13.21 5.09 1.84
CA ILE A 63 12.91 4.77 3.24
C ILE A 63 11.41 4.52 3.38
N VAL A 64 11.06 3.33 3.85
CA VAL A 64 9.69 2.98 4.21
C VAL A 64 9.53 3.13 5.72
N THR A 65 8.79 4.13 6.18
CA THR A 65 8.72 4.49 7.61
C THR A 65 7.31 4.47 8.18
N GLN A 66 7.17 4.19 9.47
CA GLN A 66 5.88 4.38 10.17
C GLN A 66 5.69 5.82 10.70
N CYS A 67 6.75 6.61 10.78
CA CYS A 67 6.73 8.01 11.23
C CYS A 67 7.54 8.87 10.27
N TYR A 68 6.93 9.94 9.75
CA TYR A 68 7.58 10.87 8.82
C TYR A 68 8.54 11.82 9.56
N PRO A 69 9.59 12.34 8.88
CA PRO A 69 10.39 13.43 9.42
C PRO A 69 9.53 14.70 9.58
N LYS A 70 9.98 15.61 10.45
CA LYS A 70 9.35 16.94 10.59
C LYS A 70 9.22 17.63 9.23
N GLY A 71 8.03 18.18 8.97
CA GLY A 71 7.68 18.87 7.73
C GLY A 71 7.12 17.97 6.63
N MET A 72 6.90 16.68 6.89
CA MET A 72 6.23 15.75 5.97
C MET A 72 5.07 15.05 6.66
N ASP A 73 3.95 14.95 5.96
CA ASP A 73 2.72 14.26 6.39
C ASP A 73 2.30 13.15 5.41
N CYS A 74 2.96 13.07 4.26
CA CYS A 74 2.73 12.10 3.20
C CYS A 74 4.05 11.74 2.50
N PHE A 75 3.98 10.78 1.59
CA PHE A 75 5.15 10.32 0.85
C PHE A 75 5.75 11.45 -0.02
N GLY A 76 7.07 11.49 -0.10
CA GLY A 76 7.79 12.55 -0.78
C GLY A 76 9.29 12.32 -0.80
N GLU A 77 10.01 13.22 -1.44
CA GLU A 77 11.48 13.20 -1.50
C GLU A 77 12.04 14.15 -0.44
N LYS A 78 13.08 13.73 0.27
CA LYS A 78 13.84 14.56 1.20
C LYS A 78 15.34 14.24 1.12
N ASP A 79 16.14 15.26 0.85
CA ASP A 79 17.61 15.22 0.85
C ASP A 79 18.24 14.14 -0.07
N GLY A 80 17.59 13.84 -1.19
CA GLY A 80 17.94 12.83 -2.19
C GLY A 80 17.37 11.44 -1.92
N VAL A 81 16.45 11.28 -0.96
CA VAL A 81 15.88 9.99 -0.55
C VAL A 81 14.35 10.06 -0.55
N TRP A 82 13.71 9.11 -1.21
CA TRP A 82 12.26 8.96 -1.17
C TRP A 82 11.83 8.40 0.17
N ILE A 83 10.81 8.99 0.79
CA ILE A 83 10.26 8.57 2.07
C ILE A 83 8.78 8.31 1.87
N CYS A 84 8.31 7.14 2.29
CA CYS A 84 6.91 6.76 2.21
C CYS A 84 6.47 5.90 3.38
N SER A 85 5.17 5.78 3.61
CA SER A 85 4.64 4.83 4.60
C SER A 85 4.59 3.41 4.05
N PHE A 86 4.36 2.44 4.94
CA PHE A 86 4.12 1.05 4.56
C PHE A 86 2.88 0.87 3.66
N ASP A 87 1.89 1.76 3.78
CA ASP A 87 0.69 1.73 2.94
C ASP A 87 0.98 2.28 1.53
N GLU A 88 1.97 3.17 1.40
CA GLU A 88 2.29 3.90 0.17
C GLU A 88 3.40 3.23 -0.64
N VAL A 89 4.18 2.32 -0.04
CA VAL A 89 5.37 1.71 -0.67
C VAL A 89 5.08 1.08 -2.04
N LYS A 90 3.90 0.48 -2.23
CA LYS A 90 3.52 -0.12 -3.52
C LYS A 90 3.35 0.95 -4.60
N ALA A 91 2.64 2.04 -4.29
CA ALA A 91 2.41 3.14 -5.21
C ALA A 91 3.72 3.85 -5.54
N VAL A 92 4.53 4.15 -4.53
CA VAL A 92 5.85 4.79 -4.71
C VAL A 92 6.78 3.92 -5.54
N SER A 93 6.86 2.62 -5.26
CA SER A 93 7.69 1.70 -6.04
C SER A 93 7.25 1.62 -7.50
N TYR A 94 5.94 1.64 -7.76
CA TYR A 94 5.42 1.62 -9.13
C TYR A 94 5.82 2.88 -9.91
N ILE A 95 5.66 4.06 -9.30
CA ILE A 95 5.97 5.35 -9.95
C ILE A 95 7.48 5.46 -10.23
N LEU A 96 8.31 5.12 -9.26
CA LEU A 96 9.76 5.14 -9.41
C LEU A 96 10.23 4.16 -10.49
N ARG A 97 9.66 2.95 -10.50
CA ARG A 97 9.93 1.96 -11.54
C ARG A 97 9.58 2.49 -12.93
N ASP A 98 8.39 3.05 -13.10
CA ASP A 98 7.93 3.60 -14.39
C ASP A 98 8.86 4.73 -14.87
N GLY A 99 9.23 5.63 -13.96
CA GLY A 99 10.21 6.68 -14.24
C GLY A 99 11.57 6.13 -14.72
N ILE A 100 12.13 5.14 -14.01
CA ILE A 100 13.39 4.49 -14.37
C ILE A 100 13.32 3.86 -15.77
N VAL A 101 12.24 3.13 -16.09
CA VAL A 101 12.07 2.49 -17.41
C VAL A 101 11.94 3.52 -18.53
N LYS A 102 11.18 4.60 -18.32
CA LYS A 102 11.03 5.70 -19.29
C LYS A 102 12.37 6.41 -19.54
N LEU A 103 13.10 6.72 -18.49
CA LEU A 103 14.41 7.37 -18.57
C LEU A 103 15.44 6.49 -19.28
N PHE A 104 15.48 5.19 -18.96
CA PHE A 104 16.32 4.24 -19.66
C PHE A 104 16.03 4.21 -21.17
N SER A 105 14.74 4.23 -21.55
CA SER A 105 14.31 4.22 -22.95
C SER A 105 14.66 5.53 -23.67
N ALA A 106 14.49 6.68 -23.01
CA ALA A 106 14.88 7.98 -23.53
C ALA A 106 16.40 8.09 -23.72
N ALA A 107 17.19 7.64 -22.75
CA ALA A 107 18.65 7.63 -22.80
C ALA A 107 19.20 6.72 -23.91
N LYS A 108 18.58 5.55 -24.13
CA LYS A 108 18.92 4.64 -25.23
C LYS A 108 18.67 5.25 -26.61
N THR A 109 17.67 6.12 -26.72
CA THR A 109 17.37 6.86 -27.96
C THR A 109 18.39 7.98 -28.22
N GLN A 110 19.17 8.36 -27.21
CA GLN A 110 20.17 9.44 -27.20
C GLN A 110 21.62 8.92 -27.13
N GLU A 111 21.90 7.70 -27.63
CA GLU A 111 23.18 6.96 -27.50
C GLU A 111 24.45 7.65 -28.06
N ASN A 112 24.39 8.95 -28.39
CA ASN A 112 25.51 9.78 -28.83
C ASN A 112 25.92 10.93 -27.88
N ARG A 113 25.38 11.06 -26.65
CA ARG A 113 25.90 12.02 -25.65
C ARG A 113 25.94 11.42 -24.24
N GLY A 114 27.13 11.40 -23.64
CA GLY A 114 27.54 10.52 -22.54
C GLY A 114 27.12 10.86 -21.10
N ASP A 115 25.99 11.52 -20.83
CA ASP A 115 25.65 11.97 -19.46
C ASP A 115 24.31 11.42 -18.92
N LYS A 116 24.21 10.09 -18.79
CA LYS A 116 23.02 9.40 -18.25
C LYS A 116 22.63 9.86 -16.82
N MET A 117 23.61 10.16 -15.98
CA MET A 117 23.40 10.62 -14.59
C MET A 117 22.80 12.03 -14.52
N HIS A 118 23.25 12.93 -15.40
CA HIS A 118 22.75 14.30 -15.42
C HIS A 118 21.29 14.34 -15.87
N MET A 119 20.95 13.57 -16.92
CA MET A 119 19.58 13.48 -17.42
C MET A 119 18.59 12.91 -16.39
N LEU A 120 19.00 11.94 -15.58
CA LEU A 120 18.16 11.38 -14.50
C LEU A 120 17.87 12.45 -13.44
N TYR A 121 18.90 13.17 -13.02
CA TYR A 121 18.79 14.25 -12.04
C TYR A 121 17.92 15.39 -12.55
N ASP A 122 18.15 15.83 -13.80
CA ASP A 122 17.41 16.91 -14.43
C ASP A 122 15.93 16.57 -14.58
N TYR A 123 15.60 15.33 -14.95
CA TYR A 123 14.21 14.90 -15.03
C TYR A 123 13.55 14.80 -13.65
N LEU A 124 14.20 14.21 -12.65
CA LEU A 124 13.66 14.10 -11.29
C LEU A 124 13.46 15.46 -10.62
N THR A 125 14.23 16.48 -11.03
CA THR A 125 14.10 17.86 -10.56
C THR A 125 13.26 18.74 -11.48
N SER A 126 12.79 18.21 -12.62
CA SER A 126 12.02 18.97 -13.61
C SER A 126 10.63 19.33 -13.10
N THR A 127 10.11 20.45 -13.61
CA THR A 127 8.71 20.85 -13.41
C THR A 127 7.72 19.83 -13.96
N GLU A 128 8.05 19.19 -15.08
CA GLU A 128 7.21 18.14 -15.68
C GLU A 128 7.01 16.96 -14.72
N PHE A 129 8.11 16.44 -14.15
CA PHE A 129 8.04 15.39 -13.15
C PHE A 129 7.29 15.85 -11.90
N SER A 130 7.53 17.09 -11.44
CA SER A 130 6.84 17.66 -10.28
C SER A 130 5.33 17.79 -10.46
N GLU A 131 4.86 18.17 -11.65
CA GLU A 131 3.43 18.27 -11.97
C GLU A 131 2.77 16.89 -12.07
N GLN A 132 3.41 15.94 -12.76
CA GLN A 132 2.93 14.55 -12.79
C GLN A 132 2.89 13.95 -11.38
N TRP A 133 3.92 14.23 -10.57
CA TRP A 133 4.00 13.82 -9.19
C TRP A 133 2.85 14.38 -8.35
N LYS A 134 2.56 15.67 -8.49
CA LYS A 134 1.47 16.35 -7.79
C LYS A 134 0.12 15.74 -8.15
N ALA A 135 -0.13 15.49 -9.44
CA ALA A 135 -1.36 14.87 -9.91
C ALA A 135 -1.55 13.46 -9.34
N ILE A 136 -0.48 12.66 -9.29
CA ILE A 136 -0.53 11.31 -8.71
C ILE A 136 -0.78 11.38 -7.21
N ARG A 137 -0.11 12.28 -6.48
CA ARG A 137 -0.32 12.49 -5.04
C ARG A 137 -1.77 12.87 -4.73
N GLU A 138 -2.33 13.79 -5.50
CA GLU A 138 -3.73 14.22 -5.36
C GLU A 138 -4.70 13.06 -5.63
N GLY A 139 -4.47 12.29 -6.70
CA GLY A 139 -5.27 11.10 -7.03
C GLY A 139 -5.21 10.03 -5.94
N PHE A 140 -4.02 9.74 -5.42
CA PHE A 140 -3.83 8.77 -4.34
C PHE A 140 -4.55 9.18 -3.05
N MET A 141 -4.38 10.43 -2.61
CA MET A 141 -5.02 10.94 -1.40
C MET A 141 -6.55 10.93 -1.52
N SER A 142 -7.06 11.33 -2.69
CA SER A 142 -8.49 11.26 -3.00
C SER A 142 -9.04 9.83 -2.91
N MET A 143 -8.34 8.87 -3.52
CA MET A 143 -8.75 7.47 -3.52
C MET A 143 -8.69 6.83 -2.13
N LYS A 144 -7.63 7.09 -1.36
CA LYS A 144 -7.50 6.64 0.04
C LYS A 144 -8.67 7.15 0.89
N LEU A 145 -9.02 8.41 0.74
CA LEU A 145 -10.14 9.01 1.46
C LEU A 145 -11.50 8.45 1.01
N SER A 146 -11.69 8.18 -0.28
CA SER A 146 -12.89 7.53 -0.81
C SER A 146 -13.10 6.14 -0.20
N ILE A 147 -12.05 5.31 -0.20
CA ILE A 147 -12.08 3.96 0.39
C ILE A 147 -12.44 4.03 1.88
N GLN A 148 -11.87 4.98 2.63
CA GLN A 148 -12.21 5.13 4.04
C GLN A 148 -13.68 5.50 4.25
N ARG A 149 -14.21 6.44 3.46
CA ARG A 149 -15.62 6.83 3.52
C ARG A 149 -16.56 5.67 3.19
N GLU A 150 -16.21 4.87 2.19
CA GLU A 150 -16.96 3.66 1.83
C GLU A 150 -16.97 2.65 2.98
N ARG A 151 -15.83 2.42 3.64
CA ARG A 151 -15.75 1.54 4.82
C ARG A 151 -16.63 2.03 5.95
N ASP A 152 -16.57 3.32 6.29
CA ASP A 152 -17.38 3.90 7.38
C ASP A 152 -18.88 3.79 7.08
N ALA A 153 -19.28 4.03 5.82
CA ALA A 153 -20.66 3.89 5.37
C ALA A 153 -21.15 2.44 5.42
N MET A 154 -20.31 1.49 4.99
CA MET A 154 -20.62 0.06 5.01
C MET A 154 -20.74 -0.47 6.43
N GLU A 155 -19.87 -0.05 7.36
CA GLU A 155 -19.97 -0.46 8.76
C GLU A 155 -21.30 0.01 9.38
N LYS A 156 -21.71 1.24 9.10
CA LYS A 156 -23.02 1.75 9.53
C LYS A 156 -24.17 0.94 8.93
N MET A 157 -24.07 0.57 7.66
CA MET A 157 -25.09 -0.23 6.96
C MET A 157 -25.19 -1.65 7.54
N TRP A 158 -24.06 -2.28 7.84
CA TRP A 158 -24.02 -3.59 8.47
C TRP A 158 -24.68 -3.55 9.85
N LYS A 159 -24.30 -2.62 10.73
CA LYS A 159 -24.93 -2.46 12.05
C LYS A 159 -26.44 -2.23 11.98
N ALA A 160 -26.91 -1.47 10.99
CA ALA A 160 -28.34 -1.26 10.78
C ALA A 160 -29.07 -2.55 10.37
N ARG A 161 -28.48 -3.34 9.48
CA ARG A 161 -29.04 -4.62 9.01
C ARG A 161 -29.00 -5.70 10.10
N GLU A 162 -27.92 -5.79 10.87
CA GLU A 162 -27.83 -6.68 12.04
C GLU A 162 -28.96 -6.40 13.03
N LYS A 163 -29.20 -5.12 13.36
CA LYS A 163 -30.30 -4.74 14.24
C LYS A 163 -31.69 -5.06 13.67
N GLN A 164 -31.85 -5.01 12.35
CA GLN A 164 -33.09 -5.45 11.71
C GLN A 164 -33.25 -6.96 11.81
N LEU A 165 -32.16 -7.72 11.60
CA LEU A 165 -32.15 -9.17 11.73
C LEU A 165 -32.51 -9.59 13.17
N GLU A 166 -31.92 -8.97 14.18
CA GLU A 166 -32.25 -9.22 15.60
C GLU A 166 -33.75 -9.02 15.90
N LYS A 167 -34.36 -7.96 15.35
CA LYS A 167 -35.80 -7.72 15.52
C LYS A 167 -36.65 -8.81 14.88
N VAL A 168 -36.26 -9.28 13.69
CA VAL A 168 -36.96 -10.37 13.00
C VAL A 168 -36.86 -11.66 13.83
N MET A 169 -35.67 -11.98 14.33
CA MET A 169 -35.44 -13.15 15.19
C MET A 169 -36.27 -13.09 16.48
N LEU A 170 -36.32 -11.92 17.14
CA LEU A 170 -37.11 -11.72 18.35
C LEU A 170 -38.60 -11.91 18.07
N ASN A 171 -39.12 -11.35 16.98
CA ASN A 171 -40.52 -11.51 16.59
C ASN A 171 -40.86 -12.98 16.30
N ALA A 172 -39.97 -13.71 15.63
CA ALA A 172 -40.18 -15.14 15.39
C ALA A 172 -40.18 -15.96 16.69
N ALA A 173 -39.29 -15.66 17.63
CA ALA A 173 -39.29 -16.27 18.96
C ALA A 173 -40.59 -15.99 19.72
N HIS A 174 -41.12 -14.76 19.66
CA HIS A 174 -42.41 -14.40 20.26
C HIS A 174 -43.58 -15.17 19.64
N ILE A 175 -43.59 -15.33 18.30
CA ILE A 175 -44.62 -16.10 17.60
C ILE A 175 -44.57 -17.57 18.04
N ARG A 176 -43.37 -18.17 18.06
CA ARG A 176 -43.17 -19.55 18.53
C ARG A 176 -43.67 -19.73 19.96
N GLY A 177 -43.25 -18.88 20.90
CA GLY A 177 -43.70 -18.95 22.30
C GLY A 177 -45.22 -18.77 22.46
N SER A 178 -45.84 -17.92 21.62
CA SER A 178 -47.30 -17.75 21.61
C SER A 178 -48.03 -19.00 21.12
N ILE A 179 -47.51 -19.66 20.09
CA ILE A 179 -48.07 -20.93 19.58
C ILE A 179 -47.93 -22.04 20.63
N GLU A 180 -46.74 -22.20 21.23
CA GLU A 180 -46.49 -23.19 22.29
C GLU A 180 -47.46 -23.01 23.48
N GLY A 181 -47.77 -21.76 23.85
CA GLY A 181 -48.73 -21.44 24.91
C GLY A 181 -50.20 -21.69 24.57
N ILE A 182 -50.60 -21.61 23.29
CA ILE A 182 -52.00 -21.82 22.84
C ILE A 182 -52.27 -23.28 22.50
N ALA A 183 -51.36 -23.91 21.74
CA ALA A 183 -51.56 -25.25 21.18
C ALA A 183 -51.26 -26.37 22.19
N GLY A 184 -50.41 -26.11 23.20
CA GLY A 184 -49.99 -27.11 24.18
C GLY A 184 -49.22 -28.27 23.53
N THR A 185 -47.89 -28.19 23.49
CA THR A 185 -46.92 -29.21 23.00
C THR A 185 -47.14 -29.84 21.61
N ASP A 186 -48.28 -29.66 20.94
CA ASP A 186 -48.48 -30.09 19.55
C ASP A 186 -47.72 -29.14 18.63
N THR A 187 -46.60 -29.64 18.11
CA THR A 187 -45.51 -28.88 17.50
C THR A 187 -45.83 -28.40 16.07
N ILE A 188 -46.13 -27.12 15.91
CA ILE A 188 -46.04 -26.44 14.62
C ILE A 188 -44.58 -25.96 14.44
N GLN A 189 -43.84 -26.59 13.53
CA GLN A 189 -42.45 -26.21 13.23
C GLN A 189 -42.44 -25.00 12.28
N LEU A 190 -42.25 -23.80 12.84
CA LEU A 190 -41.99 -22.58 12.08
C LEU A 190 -40.47 -22.38 11.99
N SER A 191 -39.88 -22.68 10.84
CA SER A 191 -38.48 -22.33 10.57
C SER A 191 -38.39 -20.99 9.82
N LEU A 192 -37.39 -20.18 10.17
CA LEU A 192 -37.05 -18.94 9.46
C LEU A 192 -36.07 -19.15 8.30
N THR A 193 -35.52 -20.35 8.20
CA THR A 193 -34.56 -20.78 7.18
C THR A 193 -34.91 -22.20 6.75
N ASP A 194 -34.89 -22.50 5.45
CA ASP A 194 -35.15 -23.87 4.98
C ASP A 194 -34.09 -24.89 5.46
N ASP A 195 -32.99 -24.42 6.08
CA ASP A 195 -31.84 -25.20 6.54
C ASP A 195 -31.85 -25.47 8.06
N ASP A 196 -32.92 -26.07 8.59
CA ASP A 196 -32.92 -26.61 9.96
C ASP A 196 -32.45 -28.08 9.98
N GLU A 197 -31.42 -28.39 9.19
CA GLU A 197 -30.58 -29.58 9.36
C GLU A 197 -29.15 -29.17 9.70
N THR A 198 -28.78 -29.40 10.96
CA THR A 198 -27.40 -29.52 11.47
C THR A 198 -26.59 -28.25 11.73
N LEU A 199 -26.92 -27.56 12.83
CA LEU A 199 -25.90 -26.99 13.70
C LEU A 199 -26.04 -27.58 15.10
N LEU A 200 -25.70 -28.86 15.22
CA LEU A 200 -25.28 -29.44 16.48
C LEU A 200 -23.92 -28.84 16.82
N ILE A 201 -23.92 -27.90 17.77
CA ILE A 201 -22.72 -27.50 18.50
C ILE A 201 -22.68 -28.41 19.73
N ASP A 202 -21.68 -29.28 19.79
CA ASP A 202 -21.20 -29.85 21.07
C ASP A 202 -20.53 -28.75 21.91
#